data_AF-A0A1B6EID7-F1
#
_entry.id   AF-A0A1B6EID7-F1
#
_cell.length_a   1.000
_cell.length_b   1.000
_cell.length_c   1.000
_cell.angle_alpha   90.00
_cell.angle_beta   90.00
_cell.angle_gamma   90.00
#
_symmetry.space_group_name_H-M   'P 1'
#
loop_
_entity.id
_entity.type
_entity.pdbx_description
1 polymer ?
#
loop_
_entity_poly.entity_id
_entity_poly.type
_entity_poly.pdbx_seq_one_letter_code
_entity_poly.pdbx_strand_id
1 'polypeptide(L)'
;MPIKNSSGQIIGVIQLINKFDDLPFTKNDENFVEAFAIFCGMGIHNTHMYEKAVIAMAKQSVTLDVLSYHASANLEDAQRLRCLRIPAAQNFSLHDFKFDDIHMDDEDTLKACLRMFLDLDIVERFHIDYEVLCRWLLSVKKNYRHVTYHNWRHAFNVAQMMFSIITATQWWKIFGEIECMALIIACLCHDLDHRGTNNSFQIKASSPLAQLYSTSTMEHHHFDQCLMILNSQGNQILANLSPDDYARVIKVLEDAILSTDLAVYFRKRGAFLSLVSERSYNWLREDHRELLRGMTMTVCDLAAITKPWEIEKRVAELVTSEFFEQGDIERQTLNITPIDIMNREKEDQLPSMQVQFIDSICLPIYEAFADLSEKLQPLLDGVLDNKEHWQAMATQTNHDRDQPES
;
A
#
# COMPACT_ATOMS: atom_id res chain seq x y z
N MET A 1 -19.88 41.49 -33.80
CA MET A 1 -18.55 41.32 -33.16
C MET A 1 -18.36 39.85 -32.79
N PRO A 2 -17.30 39.17 -33.26
CA PRO A 2 -17.04 37.79 -32.87
C PRO A 2 -16.61 37.69 -31.40
N ILE A 3 -17.09 36.67 -30.70
CA ILE A 3 -16.59 36.26 -29.38
C ILE A 3 -15.54 35.19 -29.62
N LYS A 4 -14.32 35.41 -29.11
CA LYS A 4 -13.20 34.47 -29.28
C LYS A 4 -12.79 33.89 -27.93
N ASN A 5 -12.38 32.63 -27.91
CA ASN A 5 -11.77 32.02 -26.73
C ASN A 5 -10.28 32.44 -26.58
N SER A 6 -9.63 31.92 -25.53
CA SER A 6 -8.20 32.13 -25.24
C SER A 6 -7.25 31.68 -26.35
N SER A 7 -7.66 30.73 -27.20
CA SER A 7 -6.91 30.26 -28.38
C SER A 7 -7.30 30.98 -29.69
N GLY A 8 -8.12 32.03 -29.61
CA GLY A 8 -8.50 32.86 -30.77
C GLY A 8 -9.59 32.26 -31.67
N GLN A 9 -10.15 31.10 -31.31
CA GLN A 9 -11.26 30.48 -32.03
C GLN A 9 -12.58 31.19 -31.73
N ILE A 10 -13.41 31.39 -32.74
CA ILE A 10 -14.73 32.01 -32.59
C ILE A 10 -15.68 31.02 -31.93
N ILE A 11 -16.20 31.36 -30.75
CA ILE A 11 -17.13 30.54 -29.96
C ILE A 11 -18.55 31.12 -29.92
N GLY A 12 -18.74 32.33 -30.44
CA GLY A 12 -20.02 33.01 -30.48
C GLY A 12 -19.95 34.32 -31.24
N VAL A 13 -21.08 35.00 -31.37
CA VAL A 13 -21.19 36.29 -32.05
C VAL A 13 -22.11 37.20 -31.25
N ILE A 14 -21.67 38.43 -31.00
CA ILE A 14 -22.49 39.52 -30.46
C ILE A 14 -22.98 40.37 -31.62
N GLN A 15 -24.30 40.60 -31.66
CA GLN A 15 -24.92 41.55 -32.57
C GLN A 15 -25.71 42.57 -31.74
N LEU A 16 -25.44 43.86 -31.98
CA LEU A 16 -26.24 44.95 -31.44
C LEU A 16 -27.05 45.57 -32.58
N ILE A 17 -28.31 45.88 -32.32
CA ILE A 17 -29.26 46.39 -33.31
C ILE A 17 -29.99 47.58 -32.66
N ASN A 18 -30.19 48.66 -33.44
CA ASN A 18 -30.93 49.87 -33.05
C ASN A 18 -30.40 50.55 -31.78
N LYS A 19 -29.42 51.45 -31.96
CA LYS A 19 -28.93 52.31 -30.87
C LYS A 19 -30.04 53.29 -30.45
N PHE A 20 -30.22 53.48 -29.13
CA PHE A 20 -31.38 54.19 -28.58
C PHE A 20 -31.45 55.70 -28.87
N ASP A 21 -30.36 56.31 -29.34
CA ASP A 21 -30.27 57.74 -29.66
C ASP A 21 -30.54 58.04 -31.15
N ASP A 22 -31.00 57.05 -31.93
CA ASP A 22 -31.19 57.09 -33.39
C ASP A 22 -29.92 57.48 -34.17
N LEU A 23 -28.74 57.43 -33.54
CA LEU A 23 -27.46 57.65 -34.18
C LEU A 23 -26.80 56.33 -34.62
N PRO A 24 -25.96 56.34 -35.67
CA PRO A 24 -25.15 55.18 -36.00
C PRO A 24 -24.16 54.85 -34.88
N PHE A 25 -23.76 53.58 -34.78
CA PHE A 25 -22.72 53.14 -33.85
C PHE A 25 -21.39 53.86 -34.16
N THR A 26 -20.75 54.36 -33.12
CA THR A 26 -19.47 55.06 -33.19
C THR A 26 -18.30 54.08 -33.04
N LYS A 27 -17.08 54.54 -33.34
CA LYS A 27 -15.86 53.73 -33.12
C LYS A 27 -15.64 53.39 -31.64
N ASN A 28 -16.06 54.26 -30.73
CA ASN A 28 -16.02 53.98 -29.30
C ASN A 28 -17.00 52.86 -28.91
N ASP A 29 -18.19 52.82 -29.52
CA ASP A 29 -19.14 51.73 -29.31
C ASP A 29 -18.57 50.40 -29.80
N GLU A 30 -17.91 50.39 -30.97
CA GLU A 30 -17.21 49.20 -31.49
C GLU A 30 -16.11 48.72 -30.54
N ASN A 31 -15.23 49.62 -30.09
CA ASN A 31 -14.13 49.29 -29.18
C ASN A 31 -14.65 48.75 -27.82
N PHE A 32 -15.74 49.31 -27.32
CA PHE A 32 -16.39 48.84 -26.09
C PHE A 32 -16.94 47.42 -26.27
N VAL A 33 -17.65 47.16 -27.37
CA VAL A 33 -18.20 45.82 -27.67
C VAL A 33 -17.09 44.81 -27.93
N GLU A 34 -15.97 45.23 -28.53
CA GLU A 34 -14.79 44.38 -28.70
C GLU A 34 -14.19 44.00 -27.36
N ALA A 35 -13.97 44.96 -26.45
CA ALA A 35 -13.49 44.68 -25.09
C ALA A 35 -14.46 43.76 -24.33
N PHE A 36 -15.77 44.04 -24.40
CA PHE A 36 -16.81 43.19 -23.81
C PHE A 36 -16.80 41.77 -24.40
N ALA A 37 -16.64 41.62 -25.71
CA ALA A 37 -16.58 40.33 -26.39
C ALA A 37 -15.38 39.49 -25.92
N ILE A 38 -14.24 40.10 -25.56
CA ILE A 38 -13.09 39.41 -24.98
C ILE A 38 -13.45 38.84 -23.60
N PHE A 39 -14.10 39.62 -22.73
CA PHE A 39 -14.55 39.16 -21.41
C PHE A 39 -15.59 38.05 -21.52
N CYS A 40 -16.57 38.19 -22.41
CA CYS A 40 -17.54 37.14 -22.72
C CYS A 40 -16.85 35.86 -23.21
N GLY A 41 -15.83 36.00 -24.05
CA GLY A 41 -15.03 34.89 -24.56
C GLY A 41 -14.35 34.08 -23.45
N MET A 42 -13.69 34.77 -22.52
CA MET A 42 -13.06 34.15 -21.35
C MET A 42 -14.10 33.52 -20.41
N GLY A 43 -15.19 34.23 -20.12
CA GLY A 43 -16.25 33.74 -19.24
C GLY A 43 -16.94 32.48 -19.76
N ILE A 44 -17.31 32.48 -21.04
CA ILE A 44 -17.93 31.31 -21.70
C ILE A 44 -16.94 30.15 -21.76
N HIS A 45 -15.68 30.40 -22.13
CA HIS A 45 -14.67 29.34 -22.20
C HIS A 45 -14.44 28.68 -20.84
N ASN A 46 -14.27 29.47 -19.77
CA ASN A 46 -14.07 28.95 -18.42
C ASN A 46 -15.28 28.18 -17.91
N THR A 47 -16.50 28.69 -18.16
CA THR A 47 -17.74 27.99 -17.79
C THR A 47 -17.86 26.64 -18.51
N HIS A 48 -17.57 26.61 -19.82
CA HIS A 48 -17.58 25.37 -20.61
C HIS A 48 -16.50 24.37 -20.15
N MET A 49 -15.31 24.84 -19.79
CA MET A 49 -14.26 23.98 -19.25
C MET A 49 -14.67 23.40 -17.89
N TYR A 50 -15.27 24.21 -17.03
CA TYR A 50 -15.80 23.76 -15.74
C TYR A 50 -16.92 22.72 -15.92
N GLU A 51 -17.89 22.96 -16.80
CA GLU A 51 -18.96 22.00 -17.11
C GLU A 51 -18.39 20.66 -17.60
N LYS A 52 -17.39 20.68 -18.50
CA LYS A 52 -16.71 19.46 -18.93
C LYS A 52 -16.02 18.73 -17.79
N ALA A 53 -15.38 19.46 -16.86
CA ALA A 53 -14.75 18.86 -15.69
C ALA A 53 -15.81 18.20 -14.78
N VAL A 54 -16.95 18.86 -14.53
CA VAL A 54 -18.06 18.29 -13.76
C VAL A 54 -18.60 17.01 -14.41
N ILE A 55 -18.80 17.00 -15.74
CA ILE A 55 -19.22 15.80 -16.47
C ILE A 55 -18.16 14.68 -16.36
N ALA A 56 -16.87 15.01 -16.43
CA ALA A 56 -15.80 14.03 -16.27
C ALA A 56 -15.78 13.43 -14.86
N MET A 57 -15.95 14.24 -13.82
CA MET A 57 -16.08 13.78 -12.42
C MET A 57 -17.29 12.86 -12.24
N ALA A 58 -18.44 13.21 -12.83
CA ALA A 58 -19.63 12.36 -12.78
C ALA A 58 -19.38 10.99 -13.46
N LYS A 59 -18.71 10.97 -14.61
CA LYS A 59 -18.32 9.71 -15.29
C LYS A 59 -17.36 8.89 -14.43
N GLN A 60 -16.39 9.52 -13.79
CA GLN A 60 -15.47 8.87 -12.86
C GLN A 60 -16.22 8.25 -11.68
N SER A 61 -17.18 8.95 -11.08
CA SER A 61 -18.02 8.42 -9.99
C SER A 61 -18.75 7.15 -10.41
N VAL A 62 -19.42 7.17 -11.57
CA VAL A 62 -20.12 5.96 -12.09
C VAL A 62 -19.14 4.83 -12.36
N THR A 63 -17.92 5.15 -12.81
CA THR A 63 -16.89 4.14 -13.08
C THR A 63 -16.42 3.49 -11.78
N LEU A 64 -16.18 4.29 -10.73
CA LEU A 64 -15.83 3.81 -9.40
C LEU A 64 -16.96 2.97 -8.80
N ASP A 65 -18.22 3.34 -8.97
CA ASP A 65 -19.36 2.54 -8.51
C ASP A 65 -19.37 1.14 -9.17
N VAL A 66 -19.16 1.08 -10.48
CA VAL A 66 -19.08 -0.20 -11.22
C VAL A 66 -17.87 -1.02 -10.75
N LEU A 67 -16.72 -0.38 -10.57
CA LEU A 67 -15.51 -1.05 -10.06
C LEU A 67 -15.73 -1.58 -8.65
N SER A 68 -16.35 -0.82 -7.76
CA SER A 68 -16.63 -1.20 -6.38
C SER A 68 -17.54 -2.46 -6.30
N TYR A 69 -18.50 -2.57 -7.22
CA TYR A 69 -19.37 -3.74 -7.34
C TYR A 69 -18.56 -4.99 -7.70
N HIS A 70 -17.64 -4.89 -8.67
CA HIS A 70 -16.78 -5.99 -9.08
C HIS A 70 -15.65 -6.29 -8.08
N ALA A 71 -15.18 -5.28 -7.35
CA ALA A 71 -14.20 -5.44 -6.27
C ALA A 71 -14.81 -6.13 -5.05
N SER A 72 -16.10 -5.94 -4.79
CA SER A 72 -16.76 -6.53 -3.62
C SER A 72 -16.96 -8.05 -3.78
N ALA A 73 -16.79 -8.79 -2.68
CA ALA A 73 -17.16 -10.18 -2.59
C ALA A 73 -18.70 -10.34 -2.57
N ASN A 74 -19.15 -11.52 -3.00
CA ASN A 74 -20.57 -11.86 -3.03
C ASN A 74 -21.11 -12.03 -1.61
N LEU A 75 -22.37 -11.67 -1.41
CA LEU A 75 -23.03 -11.80 -0.11
C LEU A 75 -23.14 -13.26 0.35
N GLU A 76 -23.39 -14.17 -0.59
CA GLU A 76 -23.49 -15.61 -0.31
C GLU A 76 -22.19 -16.19 0.26
N ASP A 77 -21.03 -15.78 -0.28
CA ASP A 77 -19.72 -16.19 0.24
C ASP A 77 -19.47 -15.64 1.64
N ALA A 78 -19.86 -14.39 1.89
CA ALA A 78 -19.77 -13.79 3.23
C ALA A 78 -20.64 -14.54 4.25
N GLN A 79 -21.86 -14.91 3.88
CA GLN A 79 -22.76 -15.70 4.72
C GLN A 79 -22.22 -17.11 4.98
N ARG A 80 -21.62 -17.74 3.97
CA ARG A 80 -20.93 -19.03 4.12
C ARG A 80 -19.77 -18.93 5.11
N LEU A 81 -18.88 -17.96 4.91
CA LEU A 81 -17.73 -17.73 5.81
C LEU A 81 -18.17 -17.42 7.24
N ARG A 82 -19.21 -16.59 7.41
CA ARG A 82 -19.83 -16.27 8.70
C ARG A 82 -20.29 -17.52 9.47
N CYS A 83 -20.77 -18.55 8.77
CA CYS A 83 -21.28 -19.77 9.40
C CYS A 83 -20.17 -20.76 9.77
N LEU A 84 -18.93 -20.53 9.34
CA LEU A 84 -17.82 -21.40 9.67
C LEU A 84 -17.40 -21.23 11.12
N ARG A 85 -17.08 -22.36 11.77
CA ARG A 85 -16.46 -22.34 13.09
C ARG A 85 -15.02 -21.84 12.94
N ILE A 86 -14.66 -20.82 13.71
CA ILE A 86 -13.30 -20.28 13.75
C ILE A 86 -12.48 -21.02 14.83
N PRO A 87 -11.47 -21.84 14.45
CA PRO A 87 -10.57 -22.50 15.40
C PRO A 87 -9.81 -21.50 16.27
N ALA A 88 -9.24 -21.94 17.40
CA ALA A 88 -8.42 -21.08 18.26
C ALA A 88 -7.09 -20.72 17.59
N ALA A 89 -6.44 -19.64 18.01
CA ALA A 89 -5.16 -19.20 17.44
C ALA A 89 -4.06 -20.27 17.50
N GLN A 90 -4.07 -21.13 18.53
CA GLN A 90 -3.11 -22.22 18.68
C GLN A 90 -3.23 -23.27 17.56
N ASN A 91 -4.42 -23.47 17.00
CA ASN A 91 -4.63 -24.44 15.92
C ASN A 91 -3.93 -24.03 14.62
N PHE A 92 -3.78 -22.71 14.42
CA PHE A 92 -3.08 -22.15 13.26
C PHE A 92 -1.67 -21.69 13.62
N SER A 93 -1.22 -21.86 14.87
CA SER A 93 0.07 -21.34 15.34
C SER A 93 0.25 -19.82 15.14
N LEU A 94 -0.81 -19.02 15.26
CA LEU A 94 -0.77 -17.58 14.93
C LEU A 94 0.13 -16.73 15.81
N HIS A 95 0.51 -17.22 17.00
CA HIS A 95 1.43 -16.50 17.89
C HIS A 95 2.91 -16.87 17.67
N ASP A 96 3.19 -17.84 16.82
CA ASP A 96 4.56 -18.29 16.56
C ASP A 96 5.21 -17.38 15.51
N PHE A 97 6.37 -16.81 15.82
CA PHE A 97 7.15 -16.05 14.86
C PHE A 97 7.67 -16.92 13.71
N LYS A 98 7.80 -18.25 13.93
CA LYS A 98 8.18 -19.24 12.92
C LYS A 98 7.01 -19.76 12.07
N PHE A 99 5.83 -19.14 12.18
CA PHE A 99 4.64 -19.47 11.40
C PHE A 99 4.92 -19.58 9.89
N ASP A 100 4.34 -20.60 9.26
CA ASP A 100 4.34 -20.89 7.82
C ASP A 100 2.91 -21.24 7.36
N ASP A 101 2.46 -20.60 6.27
CA ASP A 101 1.13 -20.80 5.70
C ASP A 101 1.08 -21.82 4.56
N ILE A 102 2.20 -22.50 4.22
CA ILE A 102 2.30 -23.40 3.06
C ILE A 102 1.22 -24.49 3.00
N HIS A 103 0.73 -24.97 4.15
CA HIS A 103 -0.28 -26.03 4.23
C HIS A 103 -1.71 -25.50 4.44
N MET A 104 -1.88 -24.18 4.51
CA MET A 104 -3.17 -23.55 4.68
C MET A 104 -3.81 -23.32 3.32
N ASP A 105 -5.07 -23.71 3.18
CA ASP A 105 -5.86 -23.29 2.02
C ASP A 105 -6.39 -21.85 2.20
N ASP A 106 -7.08 -21.35 1.19
CA ASP A 106 -7.63 -20.01 1.22
C ASP A 106 -8.69 -19.83 2.32
N GLU A 107 -9.45 -20.87 2.66
CA GLU A 107 -10.44 -20.84 3.74
C GLU A 107 -9.76 -20.77 5.12
N ASP A 108 -8.66 -21.49 5.31
CA ASP A 108 -7.84 -21.46 6.53
C ASP A 108 -7.23 -20.08 6.75
N THR A 109 -6.67 -19.45 5.72
CA THR A 109 -6.11 -18.08 5.86
C THR A 109 -7.20 -17.07 6.24
N LEU A 110 -8.41 -17.19 5.68
CA LEU A 110 -9.55 -16.33 6.04
C LEU A 110 -9.99 -16.56 7.50
N LYS A 111 -10.09 -17.83 7.94
CA LYS A 111 -10.41 -18.15 9.35
C LYS A 111 -9.34 -17.65 10.32
N ALA A 112 -8.07 -17.75 9.95
CA ALA A 112 -6.96 -17.22 10.72
C ALA A 112 -7.05 -15.69 10.86
N CYS A 113 -7.34 -14.97 9.78
CA CYS A 113 -7.63 -13.53 9.85
C CYS A 113 -8.79 -13.21 10.79
N LEU A 114 -9.94 -13.88 10.64
CA LEU A 114 -11.07 -13.68 11.55
C LEU A 114 -10.69 -13.97 13.00
N ARG A 115 -9.88 -15.00 13.26
CA ARG A 115 -9.34 -15.30 14.59
C ARG A 115 -8.49 -14.13 15.13
N MET A 116 -7.63 -13.51 14.32
CA MET A 116 -6.84 -12.34 14.76
C MET A 116 -7.75 -11.18 15.19
N PHE A 117 -8.82 -10.89 14.45
CA PHE A 117 -9.79 -9.85 14.81
C PHE A 117 -10.54 -10.16 16.12
N LEU A 118 -10.90 -11.44 16.33
CA LEU A 118 -11.60 -11.88 17.54
C LEU A 118 -10.68 -11.84 18.77
N ASP A 119 -9.44 -12.34 18.65
CA ASP A 119 -8.51 -12.41 19.79
C ASP A 119 -7.97 -11.03 20.20
N LEU A 120 -7.95 -10.06 19.28
CA LEU A 120 -7.68 -8.65 19.59
C LEU A 120 -8.93 -7.87 20.04
N ASP A 121 -10.08 -8.54 20.22
CA ASP A 121 -11.34 -7.93 20.67
C ASP A 121 -11.81 -6.77 19.76
N ILE A 122 -11.41 -6.77 18.48
CA ILE A 122 -11.74 -5.68 17.54
C ILE A 122 -13.24 -5.69 17.21
N VAL A 123 -13.82 -6.88 17.04
CA VAL A 123 -15.21 -7.05 16.61
C VAL A 123 -16.18 -6.53 17.66
N GLU A 124 -16.06 -7.00 18.90
CA GLU A 124 -16.99 -6.63 19.97
C GLU A 124 -16.82 -5.17 20.38
N ARG A 125 -15.57 -4.71 20.52
CA ARG A 125 -15.22 -3.36 20.98
C ARG A 125 -15.68 -2.25 20.04
N PHE A 126 -15.51 -2.44 18.73
CA PHE A 126 -15.92 -1.45 17.73
C PHE A 126 -17.29 -1.76 17.11
N HIS A 127 -18.01 -2.75 17.69
CA HIS A 127 -19.33 -3.18 17.26
C HIS A 127 -19.37 -3.49 15.75
N ILE A 128 -18.35 -4.17 15.23
CA ILE A 128 -18.28 -4.52 13.81
C ILE A 128 -19.29 -5.63 13.55
N ASP A 129 -20.18 -5.43 12.58
CA ASP A 129 -21.06 -6.51 12.13
C ASP A 129 -20.22 -7.65 11.53
N TYR A 130 -20.38 -8.86 12.06
CA TYR A 130 -19.53 -9.98 11.72
C TYR A 130 -19.71 -10.44 10.25
N GLU A 131 -20.90 -10.27 9.66
CA GLU A 131 -21.11 -10.56 8.23
C GLU A 131 -20.39 -9.53 7.35
N VAL A 132 -20.44 -8.25 7.75
CA VAL A 132 -19.71 -7.16 7.08
C VAL A 132 -18.21 -7.39 7.17
N LEU A 133 -17.68 -7.86 8.31
CA LEU A 133 -16.27 -8.24 8.44
C LEU A 133 -15.90 -9.41 7.51
N CYS A 134 -16.72 -10.46 7.46
CA CYS A 134 -16.50 -11.59 6.56
C CYS A 134 -16.47 -11.13 5.10
N ARG A 135 -17.40 -10.26 4.71
CA ARG A 135 -17.48 -9.72 3.35
C ARG A 135 -16.30 -8.82 3.02
N TRP A 136 -15.93 -7.92 3.91
CA TRP A 136 -14.75 -7.06 3.77
C TRP A 136 -13.49 -7.88 3.57
N LEU A 137 -13.26 -8.90 4.39
CA LEU A 137 -12.07 -9.76 4.30
C LEU A 137 -12.01 -10.52 2.97
N LEU A 138 -13.14 -11.07 2.52
CA LEU A 138 -13.24 -11.71 1.20
C LEU A 138 -12.97 -10.72 0.06
N SER A 139 -13.49 -9.48 0.17
CA SER A 139 -13.24 -8.41 -0.81
C SER A 139 -11.77 -8.04 -0.85
N VAL A 140 -11.11 -7.85 0.30
CA VAL A 140 -9.66 -7.58 0.37
C VAL A 140 -8.89 -8.69 -0.35
N LYS A 141 -9.11 -9.95 0.02
CA LYS A 141 -8.47 -11.10 -0.65
C LYS A 141 -8.71 -11.11 -2.16
N LYS A 142 -9.94 -10.84 -2.62
CA LYS A 142 -10.32 -10.82 -4.04
C LYS A 142 -9.57 -9.75 -4.84
N ASN A 143 -9.16 -8.66 -4.21
CA ASN A 143 -8.47 -7.54 -4.86
C ASN A 143 -6.94 -7.66 -4.81
N TYR A 144 -6.39 -8.73 -4.25
CA TYR A 144 -5.00 -9.12 -4.50
C TYR A 144 -4.88 -9.81 -5.86
N ARG A 145 -3.88 -9.39 -6.65
CA ARG A 145 -3.60 -9.98 -7.96
C ARG A 145 -2.89 -11.32 -7.83
N HIS A 146 -3.00 -12.14 -8.86
CA HIS A 146 -2.19 -13.34 -9.02
C HIS A 146 -0.80 -12.96 -9.56
N VAL A 147 0.04 -12.46 -8.67
CA VAL A 147 1.48 -12.20 -8.91
C VAL A 147 2.32 -13.14 -8.04
N THR A 148 3.59 -13.31 -8.41
CA THR A 148 4.47 -14.35 -7.87
C THR A 148 4.69 -14.20 -6.35
N TYR A 149 4.93 -12.98 -5.85
CA TYR A 149 5.18 -12.73 -4.43
C TYR A 149 4.13 -11.82 -3.77
N HIS A 150 3.88 -10.62 -4.29
CA HIS A 150 3.01 -9.62 -3.65
C HIS A 150 1.51 -9.92 -3.84
N ASN A 151 1.08 -11.07 -3.33
CA ASN A 151 -0.27 -11.61 -3.42
C ASN A 151 -0.90 -11.74 -2.01
N TRP A 152 -2.12 -12.31 -1.94
CA TRP A 152 -2.86 -12.48 -0.69
C TRP A 152 -2.05 -13.18 0.43
N ARG A 153 -1.18 -14.15 0.09
CA ARG A 153 -0.40 -14.90 1.08
C ARG A 153 0.63 -14.02 1.76
N HIS A 154 1.27 -13.11 1.03
CA HIS A 154 2.16 -12.11 1.61
C HIS A 154 1.39 -11.24 2.62
N ALA A 155 0.29 -10.60 2.19
CA ALA A 155 -0.51 -9.74 3.07
C ALA A 155 -1.01 -10.45 4.34
N PHE A 156 -1.43 -11.71 4.21
CA PHE A 156 -1.80 -12.54 5.35
C PHE A 156 -0.64 -12.77 6.32
N ASN A 157 0.56 -13.11 5.82
CA ASN A 157 1.76 -13.31 6.64
C ASN A 157 2.20 -12.01 7.34
N VAL A 158 2.11 -10.86 6.66
CA VAL A 158 2.37 -9.54 7.27
C VAL A 158 1.40 -9.26 8.41
N ALA A 159 0.10 -9.52 8.21
CA ALA A 159 -0.90 -9.36 9.26
C ALA A 159 -0.69 -10.32 10.44
N GLN A 160 -0.30 -11.57 10.17
CA GLN A 160 0.04 -12.57 11.20
C GLN A 160 1.26 -12.14 12.02
N MET A 161 2.28 -11.57 11.38
CA MET A 161 3.44 -11.02 12.08
C MET A 161 3.03 -9.85 12.98
N MET A 162 2.24 -8.91 12.47
CA MET A 162 1.71 -7.79 13.27
C MET A 162 0.92 -8.27 14.49
N PHE A 163 0.04 -9.26 14.29
CA PHE A 163 -0.70 -9.90 15.38
C PHE A 163 0.23 -10.55 16.41
N SER A 164 1.26 -11.27 15.98
CA SER A 164 2.25 -11.91 16.87
C SER A 164 3.03 -10.88 17.68
N ILE A 165 3.49 -9.81 17.04
CA ILE A 165 4.22 -8.72 17.71
C ILE A 165 3.31 -8.05 18.74
N ILE A 166 2.11 -7.63 18.36
CA ILE A 166 1.15 -6.97 19.27
C ILE A 166 0.84 -7.88 20.46
N THR A 167 0.59 -9.17 20.24
CA THR A 167 0.23 -10.12 21.30
C THR A 167 1.37 -10.51 22.21
N ALA A 168 2.55 -10.77 21.66
CA ALA A 168 3.74 -11.07 22.45
C ALA A 168 4.09 -9.88 23.35
N THR A 169 4.15 -8.68 22.78
CA THR A 169 4.63 -7.47 23.48
C THR A 169 3.57 -6.79 24.35
N GLN A 170 2.28 -7.03 24.08
CA GLN A 170 1.16 -6.29 24.64
C GLN A 170 1.17 -4.80 24.26
N TRP A 171 1.68 -4.46 23.07
CA TRP A 171 1.77 -3.08 22.59
C TRP A 171 0.43 -2.41 22.31
N TRP A 172 -0.71 -3.10 22.50
CA TRP A 172 -2.00 -2.41 22.69
C TRP A 172 -1.97 -1.40 23.85
N LYS A 173 -1.07 -1.55 24.82
CA LYS A 173 -0.85 -0.54 25.88
C LYS A 173 -0.16 0.73 25.39
N ILE A 174 0.50 0.69 24.23
CA ILE A 174 1.21 1.79 23.59
C ILE A 174 0.34 2.43 22.50
N PHE A 175 -0.13 1.59 21.57
CA PHE A 175 -0.92 2.01 20.42
C PHE A 175 -2.38 2.32 20.79
N GLY A 176 -2.92 1.61 21.78
CA GLY A 176 -4.36 1.62 22.02
C GLY A 176 -5.11 0.81 20.96
N GLU A 177 -6.41 0.66 21.18
CA GLU A 177 -7.23 -0.30 20.43
C GLU A 177 -7.52 0.17 19.00
N ILE A 178 -7.66 1.49 18.79
CA ILE A 178 -7.91 2.07 17.47
C ILE A 178 -6.73 1.85 16.54
N GLU A 179 -5.52 2.09 17.03
CA GLU A 179 -4.30 1.93 16.24
C GLU A 179 -3.99 0.45 16.00
N CYS A 180 -4.21 -0.43 16.98
CA CYS A 180 -4.07 -1.88 16.77
C CYS A 180 -5.03 -2.38 15.68
N MET A 181 -6.29 -1.95 15.68
CA MET A 181 -7.24 -2.29 14.61
C MET A 181 -6.75 -1.75 13.26
N ALA A 182 -6.34 -0.48 13.21
CA ALA A 182 -5.86 0.15 11.99
C ALA A 182 -4.60 -0.54 11.44
N LEU A 183 -3.66 -0.96 12.29
CA LEU A 183 -2.45 -1.68 11.88
C LEU A 183 -2.78 -3.06 11.26
N ILE A 184 -3.70 -3.83 11.85
CA ILE A 184 -4.12 -5.12 11.27
C ILE A 184 -4.80 -4.91 9.92
N ILE A 185 -5.67 -3.90 9.81
CA ILE A 185 -6.31 -3.54 8.53
C ILE A 185 -5.25 -3.10 7.51
N ALA A 186 -4.28 -2.27 7.91
CA ALA A 186 -3.20 -1.81 7.04
C ALA A 186 -2.37 -2.99 6.51
N CYS A 187 -1.95 -3.92 7.37
CA CYS A 187 -1.19 -5.11 6.95
C CYS A 187 -1.94 -5.94 5.90
N LEU A 188 -3.24 -6.14 6.07
CA LEU A 188 -4.08 -6.88 5.12
C LEU A 188 -4.31 -6.13 3.80
N CYS A 189 -4.05 -4.83 3.75
CA CYS A 189 -4.39 -3.96 2.61
C CYS A 189 -3.17 -3.32 1.92
N HIS A 190 -1.97 -3.40 2.51
CA HIS A 190 -0.83 -2.55 2.12
C HIS A 190 -0.34 -2.77 0.69
N ASP A 191 -0.70 -3.89 0.06
CA ASP A 191 -0.29 -4.32 -1.28
C ASP A 191 -1.48 -4.61 -2.21
N LEU A 192 -2.68 -4.09 -1.88
CA LEU A 192 -3.87 -4.29 -2.70
C LEU A 192 -3.66 -3.85 -4.15
N ASP A 193 -4.07 -4.67 -5.12
CA ASP A 193 -3.86 -4.42 -6.55
C ASP A 193 -2.37 -4.30 -6.97
N HIS A 194 -1.40 -4.83 -6.20
CA HIS A 194 0.02 -4.84 -6.60
C HIS A 194 0.22 -5.57 -7.94
N ARG A 195 0.99 -4.95 -8.84
CA ARG A 195 1.06 -5.33 -10.27
C ARG A 195 2.34 -6.07 -10.66
N GLY A 196 3.10 -6.53 -9.67
CA GLY A 196 4.41 -7.17 -9.88
C GLY A 196 5.48 -6.19 -10.40
N THR A 197 5.28 -4.88 -10.17
CA THR A 197 6.21 -3.83 -10.61
C THR A 197 6.32 -2.74 -9.57
N ASN A 198 7.54 -2.27 -9.30
CA ASN A 198 7.81 -1.27 -8.26
C ASN A 198 7.63 0.20 -8.71
N ASN A 199 7.76 1.13 -7.75
CA ASN A 199 7.66 2.57 -7.98
C ASN A 199 8.61 3.09 -9.08
N SER A 200 9.85 2.60 -9.13
CA SER A 200 10.83 2.98 -10.17
C SER A 200 10.31 2.62 -11.57
N PHE A 201 9.72 1.43 -11.73
CA PHE A 201 9.11 1.02 -13.00
C PHE A 201 7.96 1.95 -13.39
N GLN A 202 7.05 2.28 -12.47
CA GLN A 202 5.89 3.15 -12.75
C GLN A 202 6.33 4.51 -13.31
N ILE A 203 7.39 5.09 -12.75
CA ILE A 203 7.97 6.35 -13.21
C ILE A 203 8.58 6.20 -14.61
N LYS A 204 9.44 5.18 -14.83
CA LYS A 204 10.09 4.94 -16.13
C LYS A 204 9.06 4.68 -17.24
N ALA A 205 7.99 3.97 -16.92
CA ALA A 205 6.90 3.66 -17.85
C ALA A 205 5.93 4.82 -18.08
N SER A 206 6.09 5.95 -17.38
CA SER A 206 5.16 7.10 -17.43
C SER A 206 3.69 6.69 -17.21
N SER A 207 3.48 5.75 -16.28
CA SER A 207 2.16 5.17 -16.04
C SER A 207 1.17 6.23 -15.53
N PRO A 208 -0.15 6.02 -15.70
CA PRO A 208 -1.15 6.94 -15.12
C PRO A 208 -1.02 7.10 -13.60
N LEU A 209 -0.53 6.08 -12.89
CA LEU A 209 -0.29 6.17 -11.44
C LEU A 209 0.85 7.14 -11.13
N ALA A 210 1.94 7.10 -11.90
CA ALA A 210 3.07 8.03 -11.74
C ALA A 210 2.72 9.48 -12.11
N GLN A 211 1.66 9.69 -12.90
CA GLN A 211 1.11 11.03 -13.17
C GLN A 211 0.22 11.53 -12.01
N LEU A 212 -0.43 10.60 -11.31
CA LEU A 212 -1.35 10.90 -10.20
C LEU A 212 -0.58 11.16 -8.89
N TYR A 213 0.45 10.37 -8.60
CA TYR A 213 1.27 10.48 -7.39
C TYR A 213 2.74 10.69 -7.72
N SER A 214 3.37 11.65 -7.03
CA SER A 214 4.77 12.03 -7.25
C SER A 214 5.77 11.27 -6.38
N THR A 215 5.33 10.72 -5.25
CA THR A 215 6.13 9.92 -4.30
C THR A 215 5.33 8.72 -3.85
N SER A 216 5.98 7.59 -3.52
CA SER A 216 5.32 6.39 -2.97
C SER A 216 4.08 5.99 -3.79
N THR A 217 4.25 5.93 -5.11
CA THR A 217 3.17 5.88 -6.10
C THR A 217 2.25 4.68 -5.90
N MET A 218 2.84 3.51 -5.66
CA MET A 218 2.09 2.28 -5.44
C MET A 218 1.45 2.28 -4.05
N GLU A 219 2.13 2.78 -3.02
CA GLU A 219 1.60 2.80 -1.65
C GLU A 219 0.38 3.73 -1.52
N HIS A 220 0.37 4.87 -2.20
CA HIS A 220 -0.83 5.71 -2.31
C HIS A 220 -1.97 4.98 -3.04
N HIS A 221 -1.66 4.25 -4.10
CA HIS A 221 -2.66 3.44 -4.81
C HIS A 221 -3.22 2.32 -3.92
N HIS A 222 -2.40 1.63 -3.14
CA HIS A 222 -2.82 0.61 -2.17
C HIS A 222 -3.74 1.20 -1.09
N PHE A 223 -3.41 2.39 -0.59
CA PHE A 223 -4.25 3.12 0.35
C PHE A 223 -5.61 3.50 -0.28
N ASP A 224 -5.63 4.00 -1.50
CA ASP A 224 -6.88 4.33 -2.19
C ASP A 224 -7.73 3.09 -2.49
N GLN A 225 -7.12 1.93 -2.80
CA GLN A 225 -7.83 0.65 -2.90
C GLN A 225 -8.42 0.22 -1.55
N CYS A 226 -7.66 0.38 -0.46
CA CYS A 226 -8.14 0.11 0.90
C CYS A 226 -9.37 0.95 1.22
N LEU A 227 -9.32 2.26 0.96
CA LEU A 227 -10.45 3.18 1.17
C LEU A 227 -11.64 2.84 0.28
N MET A 228 -11.42 2.49 -0.99
CA MET A 228 -12.49 2.08 -1.89
C MET A 228 -13.26 0.89 -1.31
N ILE A 229 -12.55 -0.16 -0.85
CA ILE A 229 -13.18 -1.34 -0.26
C ILE A 229 -13.89 -0.98 1.05
N LEU A 230 -13.25 -0.23 1.94
CA LEU A 230 -13.85 0.20 3.22
C LEU A 230 -15.12 1.03 3.05
N ASN A 231 -15.27 1.76 1.94
CA ASN A 231 -16.46 2.57 1.65
C ASN A 231 -17.50 1.83 0.79
N SER A 232 -17.17 0.66 0.23
CA SER A 232 -18.06 -0.12 -0.63
C SER A 232 -19.19 -0.78 0.17
N GLN A 233 -20.42 -0.74 -0.38
CA GLN A 233 -21.62 -1.25 0.29
C GLN A 233 -21.47 -2.70 0.80
N GLY A 234 -21.66 -2.88 2.10
CA GLY A 234 -21.56 -4.18 2.77
C GLY A 234 -20.14 -4.57 3.20
N ASN A 235 -19.14 -3.70 3.02
CA ASN A 235 -17.77 -3.88 3.49
C ASN A 235 -17.37 -2.85 4.57
N GLN A 236 -18.30 -1.98 4.97
CA GLN A 236 -18.02 -0.85 5.88
C GLN A 236 -17.81 -1.30 7.33
N ILE A 237 -16.70 -1.97 7.62
CA ILE A 237 -16.34 -2.45 8.97
C ILE A 237 -16.11 -1.31 9.98
N LEU A 238 -15.94 -0.07 9.50
CA LEU A 238 -15.74 1.13 10.32
C LEU A 238 -17.02 1.96 10.51
N ALA A 239 -18.18 1.48 10.02
CA ALA A 239 -19.43 2.25 9.97
C ALA A 239 -19.95 2.74 11.33
N ASN A 240 -19.60 2.02 12.42
CA ASN A 240 -20.08 2.32 13.77
C ASN A 240 -19.13 3.22 14.57
N LEU A 241 -18.01 3.65 13.98
CA LEU A 241 -17.10 4.58 14.62
C LEU A 241 -17.65 6.01 14.68
N SER A 242 -17.22 6.77 15.68
CA SER A 242 -17.43 8.22 15.67
C SER A 242 -16.64 8.88 14.53
N PRO A 243 -17.03 10.06 14.04
CA PRO A 243 -16.27 10.77 13.00
C PRO A 243 -14.80 11.01 13.38
N ASP A 244 -14.53 11.31 14.65
CA ASP A 244 -13.18 11.53 15.16
C ASP A 244 -12.37 10.23 15.19
N ASP A 245 -12.98 9.11 15.56
CA ASP A 245 -12.31 7.81 15.56
C ASP A 245 -12.05 7.33 14.14
N TYR A 246 -13.02 7.49 13.24
CA TYR A 246 -12.86 7.19 11.82
C TYR A 246 -11.68 7.99 11.23
N ALA A 247 -11.62 9.30 11.48
CA ALA A 247 -10.51 10.14 11.02
C ALA A 247 -9.15 9.67 11.56
N ARG A 248 -9.08 9.22 12.83
CA ARG A 248 -7.86 8.64 13.40
C ARG A 248 -7.48 7.33 12.74
N VAL A 249 -8.44 6.43 12.49
CA VAL A 249 -8.19 5.18 11.77
C VAL A 249 -7.65 5.46 10.38
N ILE A 250 -8.29 6.35 9.61
CA ILE A 250 -7.85 6.68 8.25
C ILE A 250 -6.43 7.25 8.25
N LYS A 251 -6.11 8.14 9.19
CA LYS A 251 -4.75 8.68 9.32
C LYS A 251 -3.72 7.56 9.59
N VAL A 252 -4.03 6.65 10.52
CA VAL A 252 -3.12 5.54 10.84
C VAL A 252 -2.97 4.59 9.64
N LEU A 253 -4.04 4.32 8.90
CA LEU A 253 -3.99 3.51 7.68
C LEU A 253 -3.09 4.14 6.63
N GLU A 254 -3.23 5.44 6.38
CA GLU A 254 -2.40 6.18 5.44
C GLU A 254 -0.92 6.13 5.86
N ASP A 255 -0.63 6.51 7.11
CA ASP A 255 0.74 6.53 7.63
C ASP A 255 1.38 5.13 7.61
N ALA A 256 0.61 4.09 7.94
CA ALA A 256 1.09 2.71 8.00
C ALA A 256 1.37 2.12 6.62
N ILE A 257 0.45 2.28 5.67
CA ILE A 257 0.60 1.79 4.29
C ILE A 257 1.72 2.56 3.58
N LEU A 258 1.80 3.89 3.72
CA LEU A 258 2.90 4.64 3.12
C LEU A 258 4.26 4.29 3.73
N SER A 259 4.31 3.80 4.97
CA SER A 259 5.57 3.39 5.62
C SER A 259 6.12 2.06 5.11
N THR A 260 5.41 1.31 4.26
CA THR A 260 5.97 0.12 3.59
C THR A 260 6.92 0.49 2.44
N ASP A 261 6.86 1.72 1.92
CA ASP A 261 7.87 2.23 0.99
C ASP A 261 9.23 2.32 1.69
N LEU A 262 10.21 1.54 1.24
CA LEU A 262 11.57 1.57 1.79
C LEU A 262 12.21 2.97 1.73
N ALA A 263 11.84 3.83 0.77
CA ALA A 263 12.30 5.21 0.74
C ALA A 263 11.77 6.03 1.94
N VAL A 264 10.55 5.74 2.43
CA VAL A 264 10.00 6.33 3.67
C VAL A 264 10.74 5.76 4.89
N TYR A 265 10.99 4.45 4.91
CA TYR A 265 11.81 3.81 5.95
C TYR A 265 13.18 4.50 6.07
N PHE A 266 13.93 4.67 4.99
CA PHE A 266 15.25 5.33 5.03
C PHE A 266 15.19 6.78 5.54
N ARG A 267 14.09 7.51 5.28
CA ARG A 267 13.89 8.87 5.82
C ARG A 267 13.61 8.85 7.33
N LYS A 268 12.83 7.90 7.82
CA LYS A 268 12.40 7.84 9.24
C LYS A 268 13.35 7.03 10.14
N ARG A 269 14.14 6.09 9.59
CA ARG A 269 14.94 5.12 10.37
C ARG A 269 15.93 5.76 11.32
N GLY A 270 16.64 6.81 10.90
CA GLY A 270 17.68 7.43 11.72
C GLY A 270 17.12 8.03 13.02
N ALA A 271 15.96 8.68 12.93
CA ALA A 271 15.26 9.22 14.08
C ALA A 271 14.79 8.09 15.02
N PHE A 272 14.23 7.01 14.48
CA PHE A 272 13.80 5.86 15.27
C PHE A 272 14.96 5.16 15.97
N LEU A 273 16.05 4.85 15.27
CA LEU A 273 17.21 4.16 15.85
C LEU A 273 17.86 5.01 16.96
N SER A 274 17.93 6.33 16.78
CA SER A 274 18.42 7.24 17.83
C SER A 274 17.49 7.21 19.06
N LEU A 275 16.18 7.22 18.83
CA LEU A 275 15.17 7.17 19.89
C LEU A 275 15.26 5.89 20.74
N VAL A 276 15.50 4.75 20.09
CA VAL A 276 15.65 3.45 20.74
C VAL A 276 16.97 3.36 21.50
N SER A 277 18.10 3.66 20.84
CA SER A 277 19.44 3.53 21.43
C SER A 277 19.64 4.46 22.64
N GLU A 278 19.11 5.69 22.58
CA GLU A 278 19.15 6.64 23.69
C GLU A 278 18.09 6.36 24.78
N ARG A 279 17.16 5.42 24.53
CA ARG A 279 15.99 5.15 25.38
C ARG A 279 15.19 6.41 25.70
N SER A 280 15.12 7.33 24.75
CA SER A 280 14.46 8.64 24.87
C SER A 280 13.02 8.64 24.37
N TYR A 281 12.46 7.46 24.07
CA TYR A 281 11.07 7.30 23.64
C TYR A 281 10.05 7.70 24.72
N ASN A 282 8.96 8.32 24.27
CA ASN A 282 7.78 8.60 25.06
C ASN A 282 6.55 8.27 24.21
N TRP A 283 5.98 7.09 24.45
CA TRP A 283 4.85 6.56 23.68
C TRP A 283 3.53 7.30 23.87
N LEU A 284 3.45 8.25 24.81
CA LEU A 284 2.32 9.16 24.90
C LEU A 284 2.36 10.25 23.82
N ARG A 285 3.53 10.50 23.23
CA ARG A 285 3.69 11.47 22.16
C ARG A 285 3.39 10.85 20.80
N GLU A 286 2.61 11.56 20.00
CA GLU A 286 2.14 11.05 18.72
C GLU A 286 3.27 10.84 17.69
N ASP A 287 4.25 11.74 17.65
CA ASP A 287 5.41 11.64 16.75
C ASP A 287 6.28 10.40 17.02
N HIS A 288 6.49 10.05 18.30
CA HIS A 288 7.23 8.85 18.66
C HIS A 288 6.43 7.59 18.35
N ARG A 289 5.12 7.62 18.62
CA ARG A 289 4.22 6.50 18.35
C ARG A 289 4.06 6.25 16.84
N GLU A 290 3.99 7.32 16.04
CA GLU A 290 3.97 7.25 14.57
C GLU A 290 5.24 6.60 14.02
N LEU A 291 6.41 6.98 14.54
CA LEU A 291 7.67 6.32 14.18
C LEU A 291 7.62 4.82 14.51
N LEU A 292 7.16 4.45 15.70
CA LEU A 292 7.04 3.04 16.09
C LEU A 292 6.06 2.29 15.18
N ARG A 293 4.90 2.88 14.84
CA ARG A 293 3.91 2.27 13.92
C ARG A 293 4.53 2.03 12.54
N GLY A 294 5.14 3.05 11.95
CA GLY A 294 5.76 2.95 10.63
C GLY A 294 6.87 1.90 10.59
N MET A 295 7.73 1.87 11.62
CA MET A 295 8.78 0.87 11.72
C MET A 295 8.24 -0.54 11.98
N THR A 296 7.15 -0.67 12.74
CA THR A 296 6.50 -1.97 12.97
C THR A 296 5.90 -2.50 11.68
N MET A 297 5.33 -1.62 10.83
CA MET A 297 4.88 -2.01 9.50
C MET A 297 6.04 -2.54 8.65
N THR A 298 7.18 -1.85 8.60
CA THR A 298 8.37 -2.33 7.86
C THR A 298 8.87 -3.67 8.41
N VAL A 299 8.92 -3.85 9.74
CA VAL A 299 9.29 -5.12 10.36
C VAL A 299 8.34 -6.26 9.98
N CYS A 300 7.03 -5.99 9.89
CA CYS A 300 6.06 -7.00 9.49
C CYS A 300 6.15 -7.32 8.00
N ASP A 301 6.37 -6.32 7.15
CA ASP A 301 6.49 -6.47 5.70
C ASP A 301 7.74 -7.30 5.32
N LEU A 302 8.85 -7.06 6.02
CA LEU A 302 10.11 -7.79 5.82
C LEU A 302 10.22 -9.07 6.67
N ALA A 303 9.11 -9.55 7.25
CA ALA A 303 9.13 -10.63 8.24
C ALA A 303 9.66 -11.98 7.71
N ALA A 304 9.61 -12.20 6.39
CA ALA A 304 10.11 -13.43 5.76
C ALA A 304 11.58 -13.73 6.11
N ILE A 305 12.41 -12.69 6.27
CA ILE A 305 13.84 -12.81 6.61
C ILE A 305 14.11 -13.34 8.02
N THR A 306 13.07 -13.39 8.87
CA THR A 306 13.15 -13.91 10.26
C THR A 306 12.73 -15.37 10.35
N LYS A 307 12.16 -15.93 9.28
CA LYS A 307 11.58 -17.27 9.28
C LYS A 307 12.68 -18.34 9.23
N PRO A 308 12.41 -19.58 9.66
CA PRO A 308 13.32 -20.70 9.43
C PRO A 308 13.81 -20.77 7.99
N TRP A 309 15.07 -21.18 7.79
CA TRP A 309 15.78 -21.16 6.51
C TRP A 309 14.98 -21.71 5.32
N GLU A 310 14.30 -22.84 5.48
CA GLU A 310 13.51 -23.46 4.39
C GLU A 310 12.35 -22.57 3.91
N ILE A 311 11.80 -21.73 4.80
CA ILE A 311 10.73 -20.79 4.48
C ILE A 311 11.34 -19.53 3.86
N GLU A 312 12.38 -18.98 4.50
CA GLU A 312 13.06 -17.77 4.02
C GLU A 312 13.59 -17.97 2.61
N LYS A 313 14.30 -19.09 2.35
CA LYS A 313 14.85 -19.41 1.04
C LYS A 313 13.77 -19.48 -0.03
N ARG A 314 12.66 -20.18 0.26
CA ARG A 314 11.51 -20.28 -0.64
C ARG A 314 10.91 -18.91 -0.96
N VAL A 315 10.78 -18.05 0.06
CA VAL A 315 10.27 -16.69 -0.13
C VAL A 315 11.26 -15.84 -0.95
N ALA A 316 12.56 -15.93 -0.67
CA ALA A 316 13.59 -15.25 -1.44
C ALA A 316 13.58 -15.64 -2.93
N GLU A 317 13.34 -16.92 -3.23
CA GLU A 317 13.15 -17.42 -4.60
C GLU A 317 11.92 -16.81 -5.29
N LEU A 318 10.79 -16.66 -4.58
CA LEU A 318 9.58 -16.01 -5.11
C LEU A 318 9.80 -14.51 -5.38
N VAL A 319 10.40 -13.79 -4.43
CA VAL A 319 10.72 -12.35 -4.57
C VAL A 319 11.67 -12.13 -5.76
N THR A 320 12.70 -12.96 -5.85
CA THR A 320 13.68 -12.92 -6.95
C THR A 320 13.01 -13.19 -8.29
N SER A 321 12.14 -14.19 -8.36
CA SER A 321 11.40 -14.53 -9.58
C SER A 321 10.54 -13.35 -10.05
N GLU A 322 9.86 -12.66 -9.13
CA GLU A 322 9.07 -11.48 -9.47
C GLU A 322 9.96 -10.30 -9.93
N PHE A 323 11.13 -10.09 -9.31
CA PHE A 323 12.08 -9.09 -9.79
C PHE A 323 12.64 -9.40 -11.18
N PHE A 324 12.88 -10.67 -11.49
CA PHE A 324 13.31 -11.09 -12.82
C PHE A 324 12.20 -10.91 -13.87
N GLU A 325 10.95 -11.20 -13.52
CA GLU A 325 9.80 -10.90 -14.38
C GLU A 325 9.71 -9.39 -14.69
N GLN A 326 9.87 -8.53 -13.68
CA GLN A 326 9.94 -7.08 -13.90
C GLN A 326 11.14 -6.70 -14.79
N GLY A 327 12.32 -7.27 -14.53
CA GLY A 327 13.54 -6.97 -15.30
C GLY A 327 13.40 -7.33 -16.78
N ASP A 328 12.72 -8.44 -17.08
CA ASP A 328 12.40 -8.83 -18.45
C ASP A 328 11.42 -7.84 -19.11
N ILE A 329 10.41 -7.37 -18.37
CA ILE A 329 9.49 -6.35 -18.86
C ILE A 329 10.24 -5.05 -19.15
N GLU A 330 11.13 -4.59 -18.26
CA GLU A 330 11.97 -3.40 -18.49
C GLU A 330 12.81 -3.54 -19.76
N ARG A 331 13.42 -4.71 -19.95
CA ARG A 331 14.24 -5.01 -21.14
C ARG A 331 13.41 -5.01 -22.42
N GLN A 332 12.25 -5.65 -22.43
CA GLN A 332 11.43 -5.84 -23.62
C GLN A 332 10.63 -4.59 -24.01
N THR A 333 10.13 -3.84 -23.03
CA THR A 333 9.19 -2.72 -23.27
C THR A 333 9.85 -1.36 -23.23
N LEU A 334 10.87 -1.18 -22.37
CA LEU A 334 11.55 0.10 -22.19
C LEU A 334 12.94 0.13 -22.85
N ASN A 335 13.45 -1.02 -23.34
CA ASN A 335 14.80 -1.18 -23.88
C ASN A 335 15.89 -0.70 -22.90
N ILE A 336 15.70 -0.96 -21.59
CA ILE A 336 16.64 -0.61 -20.52
C ILE A 336 17.29 -1.89 -19.99
N THR A 337 18.59 -1.82 -19.66
CA THR A 337 19.26 -2.89 -18.91
C THR A 337 18.79 -2.84 -17.46
N PRO A 338 18.13 -3.89 -16.93
CA PRO A 338 17.69 -3.91 -15.55
C PRO A 338 18.87 -3.88 -14.58
N ILE A 339 18.65 -3.37 -13.38
CA ILE A 339 19.63 -3.42 -12.29
C ILE A 339 19.91 -4.87 -11.89
N ASP A 340 21.05 -5.09 -11.23
CA ASP A 340 21.57 -6.44 -10.99
C ASP A 340 20.60 -7.38 -10.27
N ILE A 341 19.88 -6.91 -9.26
CA ILE A 341 18.88 -7.70 -8.51
C ILE A 341 17.66 -8.10 -9.36
N MET A 342 17.41 -7.41 -10.48
CA MET A 342 16.34 -7.71 -11.44
C MET A 342 16.88 -8.39 -12.70
N ASN A 343 18.19 -8.64 -12.78
CA ASN A 343 18.79 -9.28 -13.94
C ASN A 343 18.98 -10.78 -13.69
N ARG A 344 18.17 -11.61 -14.35
CA ARG A 344 18.27 -13.08 -14.28
C ARG A 344 19.65 -13.63 -14.69
N GLU A 345 20.46 -12.88 -15.43
CA GLU A 345 21.83 -13.27 -15.78
C GLU A 345 22.81 -13.14 -14.61
N LYS A 346 22.40 -12.49 -13.51
CA LYS A 346 23.19 -12.32 -12.28
C LYS A 346 22.61 -13.13 -11.10
N GLU A 347 21.90 -14.21 -11.40
CA GLU A 347 21.34 -15.13 -10.41
C GLU A 347 22.42 -15.68 -9.46
N ASP A 348 23.61 -15.90 -9.99
CA ASP A 348 24.81 -16.33 -9.26
C ASP A 348 25.34 -15.29 -8.25
N GLN A 349 24.82 -14.06 -8.23
CA GLN A 349 25.17 -13.02 -7.25
C GLN A 349 24.11 -12.85 -6.16
N LEU A 350 22.96 -13.53 -6.28
CA LEU A 350 21.84 -13.40 -5.36
C LEU A 350 22.23 -13.62 -3.89
N PRO A 351 23.04 -14.65 -3.53
CA PRO A 351 23.44 -14.82 -2.13
C PRO A 351 24.15 -13.59 -1.55
N SER A 352 25.02 -12.96 -2.35
CA SER A 352 25.75 -11.76 -1.92
C SER A 352 24.83 -10.54 -1.81
N MET A 353 23.84 -10.42 -2.71
CA MET A 353 22.82 -9.37 -2.65
C MET A 353 21.91 -9.52 -1.43
N GLN A 354 21.53 -10.75 -1.07
CA GLN A 354 20.74 -11.03 0.13
C GLN A 354 21.50 -10.65 1.40
N VAL A 355 22.79 -10.98 1.51
CA VAL A 355 23.63 -10.52 2.64
C VAL A 355 23.64 -8.99 2.74
N GLN A 356 23.81 -8.28 1.62
CA GLN A 356 23.80 -6.80 1.62
C GLN A 356 22.43 -6.23 2.03
N PHE A 357 21.33 -6.85 1.58
CA PHE A 357 19.98 -6.49 1.97
C PHE A 357 19.78 -6.67 3.48
N ILE A 358 20.22 -7.81 4.03
CA ILE A 358 20.17 -8.09 5.47
C ILE A 358 20.97 -7.04 6.25
N ASP A 359 22.21 -6.75 5.85
CA ASP A 359 23.09 -5.80 6.54
C ASP A 359 22.57 -4.35 6.51
N SER A 360 22.04 -3.92 5.37
CA SER A 360 21.67 -2.52 5.15
C SER A 360 20.27 -2.17 5.67
N ILE A 361 19.33 -3.12 5.57
CA ILE A 361 17.91 -2.88 5.80
C ILE A 361 17.41 -3.64 7.02
N CYS A 362 17.63 -4.96 7.07
CA CYS A 362 17.00 -5.82 8.08
C CYS A 362 17.66 -5.69 9.46
N LEU A 363 18.96 -5.96 9.57
CA LEU A 363 19.65 -6.02 10.85
C LEU A 363 19.43 -4.76 11.72
N PRO A 364 19.60 -3.52 11.21
CA PRO A 364 19.45 -2.34 12.05
C PRO A 364 18.07 -2.21 12.69
N ILE A 365 17.01 -2.62 11.99
CA ILE A 365 15.65 -2.48 12.52
C ILE A 365 15.28 -3.62 13.47
N TYR A 366 15.71 -4.86 13.19
CA TYR A 366 15.47 -5.98 14.08
C TYR A 366 16.29 -5.89 15.37
N GLU A 367 17.50 -5.35 15.33
CA GLU A 367 18.28 -5.00 16.53
C GLU A 367 17.53 -4.00 17.41
N ALA A 368 17.00 -2.92 16.81
CA ALA A 368 16.23 -1.94 17.55
C ALA A 368 14.93 -2.52 18.16
N PHE A 369 14.27 -3.47 17.48
CA PHE A 369 13.07 -4.11 18.01
C PHE A 369 13.39 -5.09 19.15
N ALA A 370 14.51 -5.83 19.07
CA ALA A 370 15.00 -6.66 20.16
C ALA A 370 15.37 -5.81 21.39
N ASP A 371 15.98 -4.63 21.18
CA ASP A 371 16.30 -3.66 22.24
C ASP A 371 15.05 -3.07 22.90
N LEU A 372 13.98 -2.83 22.12
CA LEU A 372 12.70 -2.32 22.64
C LEU A 372 11.96 -3.35 23.49
N SER A 373 12.08 -4.64 23.17
CA SER A 373 11.41 -5.71 23.88
C SER A 373 12.14 -7.04 23.68
N GLU A 374 12.63 -7.63 24.78
CA GLU A 374 13.27 -8.96 24.79
C GLU A 374 12.41 -10.05 24.14
N LYS A 375 11.08 -9.89 24.14
CA LYS A 375 10.16 -10.83 23.47
C LYS A 375 10.30 -10.86 21.94
N LEU A 376 10.97 -9.88 21.35
CA LEU A 376 11.23 -9.77 19.91
C LEU A 376 12.64 -10.21 19.53
N GLN A 377 13.47 -10.60 20.50
CA GLN A 377 14.78 -11.22 20.26
C GLN A 377 14.72 -12.39 19.25
N PRO A 378 13.70 -13.28 19.27
CA PRO A 378 13.63 -14.37 18.29
C PRO A 378 13.58 -13.91 16.82
N LEU A 379 13.11 -12.70 16.54
CA LEU A 379 13.12 -12.15 15.18
C LEU A 379 14.55 -11.81 14.74
N LEU A 380 15.32 -11.17 15.61
CA LEU A 380 16.74 -10.86 15.36
C LEU A 380 17.57 -12.14 15.21
N ASP A 381 17.34 -13.12 16.08
CA ASP A 381 18.01 -14.42 16.01
C ASP A 381 17.78 -15.07 14.63
N GLY A 382 16.54 -15.05 14.13
CA GLY A 382 16.22 -15.55 12.79
C GLY A 382 16.92 -14.80 11.66
N VAL A 383 17.06 -13.47 11.75
CA VAL A 383 17.84 -12.70 10.77
C VAL A 383 19.32 -13.07 10.78
N LEU A 384 19.91 -13.24 11.96
CA LEU A 384 21.31 -13.63 12.12
C LEU A 384 21.56 -15.03 11.56
N ASP A 385 20.69 -15.99 11.89
CA ASP A 385 20.77 -17.37 11.39
C ASP A 385 20.68 -17.39 9.84
N ASN A 386 19.71 -16.70 9.25
CA ASN A 386 19.56 -16.64 7.79
C ASN A 386 20.73 -15.91 7.11
N LYS A 387 21.31 -14.90 7.75
CA LYS A 387 22.53 -14.25 7.26
C LYS A 387 23.69 -15.23 7.14
N GLU A 388 23.90 -16.08 8.14
CA GLU A 388 24.96 -17.10 8.10
C GLU A 388 24.76 -18.08 6.93
N HIS A 389 23.51 -18.51 6.70
CA HIS A 389 23.18 -19.36 5.55
C HIS A 389 23.50 -18.68 4.21
N TRP A 390 23.09 -17.42 4.02
CA TRP A 390 23.39 -16.67 2.81
C TRP A 390 24.88 -16.40 2.61
N GLN A 391 25.62 -16.13 3.69
CA GLN A 391 27.08 -15.95 3.65
C GLN A 391 27.81 -17.25 3.25
N ALA A 392 27.35 -18.39 3.75
CA ALA A 392 27.88 -19.69 3.37
C ALA A 392 27.65 -19.95 1.87
N MET A 393 26.45 -19.67 1.36
CA MET A 393 26.12 -19.79 -0.06
C MET A 393 26.96 -18.83 -0.93
N ALA A 394 27.08 -17.57 -0.54
CA ALA A 394 27.89 -16.58 -1.26
C ALA A 394 29.36 -17.01 -1.37
N THR A 395 29.90 -17.60 -0.29
CA THR A 395 31.29 -18.09 -0.27
C THR A 395 31.47 -19.30 -1.19
N GLN A 396 30.50 -20.23 -1.21
CA GLN A 396 30.52 -21.38 -2.11
C GLN A 396 30.47 -20.95 -3.58
N THR A 397 29.56 -20.03 -3.94
CA THR A 397 29.45 -19.55 -5.32
C THR A 397 30.73 -18.84 -5.79
N ASN A 398 31.40 -18.07 -4.93
CA ASN A 398 32.68 -17.47 -5.28
C ASN A 398 33.78 -18.52 -5.48
N HIS A 399 33.83 -19.55 -4.63
CA HIS A 399 34.77 -20.65 -4.79
C HIS A 399 34.54 -21.41 -6.10
N ASP A 400 33.29 -21.67 -6.49
CA ASP A 400 32.97 -22.39 -7.73
C ASP A 400 33.33 -21.57 -8.99
N ARG A 401 33.25 -20.23 -8.93
CA ARG A 401 33.71 -19.35 -10.02
C ARG A 401 35.22 -19.32 -10.18
N ASP A 402 35.96 -19.45 -9.07
CA ASP A 402 37.43 -19.37 -9.07
C ASP A 402 38.11 -20.71 -9.39
N GLN A 403 37.36 -21.81 -9.54
CA GLN A 403 37.89 -23.08 -10.04
C GLN A 403 37.94 -23.08 -11.58
N PRO A 404 39.12 -23.31 -12.22
CA PRO A 404 39.19 -23.43 -13.67
C PRO A 404 38.44 -24.70 -14.12
N GLU A 405 37.53 -24.55 -15.09
CA GLU A 405 36.91 -25.69 -15.79
C GLU A 405 38.02 -26.60 -16.33
N SER A 406 38.06 -27.85 -15.84
CA SER A 406 39.07 -28.86 -16.20
C SER A 406 38.76 -29.59 -17.50
#